data_AF-A0A9D6CNL5-F1
#
_entry.id   AF-A0A9D6CNL5-F1
#
_cell.length_a   1.000
_cell.length_b   1.000
_cell.length_c   1.000
_cell.angle_alpha   90.00
_cell.angle_beta   90.00
_cell.angle_gamma   90.00
#
_symmetry.space_group_name_H-M   'P 1'
#
loop_
_entity.id
_entity.type
_entity.pdbx_description
1 polymer ?
#
loop_
_entity_poly.entity_id
_entity_poly.type
_entity_poly.pdbx_seq_one_letter_code
_entity_poly.pdbx_strand_id
1 'polypeptide(L)' 'MVKIQIGRSTATIDGWKWTSENALLQRELNALLDPAGPEASDPDPDYTAAVAAVRRFDGEIVAVDGAGDPSEPDEEAIY' A
#
# COMPACT_ATOMS: atom_id res chain seq x y z
N MET A 1 6.51 -0.45 2.40
CA MET A 1 5.19 0.24 2.42
C MET A 1 4.58 0.41 1.02
N VAL A 2 3.25 0.36 0.91
CA VAL A 2 2.49 0.68 -0.32
C VAL A 2 1.37 1.66 0.03
N LYS A 3 1.19 2.69 -0.80
CA LYS A 3 0.18 3.73 -0.62
C LYS A 3 -0.87 3.63 -1.71
N ILE A 4 -2.14 3.65 -1.31
CA ILE A 4 -3.29 3.62 -2.19
C ILE A 4 -4.20 4.82 -1.96
N GLN A 5 -4.93 5.20 -2.99
CA GLN A 5 -5.97 6.21 -2.94
C GLN A 5 -7.31 5.56 -3.30
N ILE A 6 -8.31 5.78 -2.44
CA ILE A 6 -9.69 5.31 -2.63
C ILE A 6 -10.59 6.53 -2.52
N GLY A 7 -11.08 6.99 -3.68
CA GLY A 7 -11.80 8.26 -3.79
C GLY A 7 -10.95 9.45 -3.32
N ARG A 8 -11.34 10.07 -2.20
CA ARG A 8 -10.62 11.22 -1.60
C ARG A 8 -9.77 10.84 -0.38
N SER A 9 -9.78 9.57 0.00
CA SER A 9 -9.04 9.09 1.17
C SER A 9 -7.81 8.32 0.74
N THR A 10 -6.75 8.46 1.52
CA THR A 10 -5.48 7.80 1.28
C THR A 10 -5.24 6.77 2.36
N ALA A 11 -4.72 5.60 1.99
CA ALA A 11 -4.36 4.56 2.94
C ALA A 11 -2.96 4.02 2.61
N THR A 12 -2.24 3.61 3.63
CA THR A 12 -0.90 3.02 3.51
C THR A 12 -0.89 1.67 4.19
N ILE A 13 -0.42 0.64 3.49
CA ILE A 13 -0.09 -0.65 4.08
C ILE A 13 1.41 -0.75 4.31
N ASP A 14 1.78 -1.16 5.51
CA ASP A 14 3.16 -1.45 5.86
C ASP A 14 3.19 -2.58 6.89
N GLY A 15 3.92 -3.65 6.58
CA GLY A 15 4.08 -4.78 7.49
C GLY A 15 2.75 -5.46 7.82
N TRP A 16 1.92 -5.72 6.82
CA TRP A 16 0.60 -6.35 6.98
C TRP A 16 -0.39 -5.58 7.86
N LYS A 17 -0.33 -4.25 7.82
CA LYS A 17 -1.27 -3.39 8.55
C LYS A 17 -1.61 -2.15 7.74
N TRP A 18 -2.91 -1.89 7.62
CA TRP A 18 -3.39 -0.66 6.98
C TRP A 18 -3.48 0.49 7.97
N THR A 19 -3.06 1.67 7.51
CA THR A 19 -3.20 2.96 8.20
C THR A 19 -3.86 3.97 7.27
N SER A 20 -4.78 4.79 7.78
CA SER A 20 -5.44 5.86 7.01
C SER A 20 -5.94 6.96 7.94
N GLU A 21 -6.01 8.19 7.43
CA GLU A 21 -6.69 9.30 8.12
C GLU A 21 -8.21 9.04 8.29
N ASN A 22 -8.78 8.19 7.43
CA ASN A 22 -10.17 7.78 7.53
C ASN A 22 -10.29 6.49 8.34
N ALA A 23 -10.75 6.61 9.60
CA ALA A 23 -10.85 5.48 10.52
C ALA A 23 -11.78 4.35 10.03
N LEU A 24 -12.84 4.69 9.28
CA LEU A 24 -13.73 3.69 8.69
C LEU A 24 -13.01 2.91 7.59
N LEU A 25 -12.34 3.62 6.68
CA LEU A 25 -11.56 3.01 5.61
C LEU A 25 -10.44 2.13 6.18
N GLN A 26 -9.70 2.62 7.17
CA GLN A 26 -8.66 1.85 7.85
C GLN A 26 -9.22 0.53 8.41
N ARG A 27 -10.39 0.57 9.07
CA ARG A 27 -10.99 -0.62 9.67
C ARG A 27 -11.44 -1.61 8.61
N GLU A 28 -12.09 -1.15 7.54
CA GLU A 28 -12.52 -1.99 6.42
C GLU A 28 -11.32 -2.66 5.73
N LEU A 29 -10.23 -1.91 5.49
CA LEU A 29 -9.02 -2.42 4.87
C LEU A 29 -8.31 -3.45 5.76
N ASN A 30 -8.18 -3.20 7.06
CA ASN A 30 -7.61 -4.19 7.99
C ASN A 30 -8.50 -5.44 8.13
N ALA A 31 -9.82 -5.31 7.97
CA ALA A 31 -10.73 -6.45 8.00
C ALA A 31 -10.64 -7.33 6.75
N LEU A 32 -10.08 -6.82 5.65
CA LEU A 32 -9.81 -7.59 4.43
C LEU A 32 -8.51 -8.38 4.50
N LEU A 33 -7.60 -8.04 5.41
CA LEU A 33 -6.38 -8.79 5.61
C LEU A 33 -6.70 -10.14 6.25
N ASP A 34 -6.01 -11.18 5.80
CA ASP A 34 -6.14 -12.49 6.42
C ASP A 34 -5.59 -12.43 7.87
N PRO A 35 -6.39 -12.86 8.88
CA PRO A 35 -5.98 -12.81 10.27
C PRO A 35 -4.85 -13.79 10.61
N ALA A 36 -4.60 -14.81 9.78
CA ALA A 36 -3.45 -15.69 9.90
C ALA A 36 -2.14 -15.05 9.39
N GLY A 37 -2.24 -13.89 8.74
CA GLY A 37 -1.09 -13.16 8.21
C GLY A 37 -0.94 -13.28 6.69
N PRO A 38 0.14 -12.72 6.13
CA PRO A 38 0.43 -12.83 4.71
C PRO A 38 0.72 -14.27 4.30
N GLU A 39 0.42 -14.60 3.04
CA GLU A 39 0.82 -15.89 2.47
C GLU A 39 2.35 -15.96 2.42
N ALA A 40 2.94 -16.99 3.04
CA ALA A 40 4.40 -17.12 3.13
C ALA A 40 5.11 -17.30 1.77
N SER A 41 4.36 -17.63 0.72
CA SER A 41 4.88 -17.77 -0.64
C SER A 41 4.85 -16.46 -1.42
N ASP A 42 4.18 -15.42 -0.90
CA ASP A 42 4.10 -14.12 -1.55
C ASP A 42 5.40 -13.33 -1.29
N PRO A 43 6.16 -12.98 -2.35
CA PRO A 43 7.36 -12.18 -2.19
C PRO A 43 7.08 -10.73 -1.73
N ASP A 44 5.89 -10.20 -2.02
CA ASP A 44 5.50 -8.81 -1.76
C ASP A 44 4.06 -8.72 -1.22
N PRO A 45 3.80 -9.24 -0.01
CA PRO A 45 2.44 -9.36 0.53
C PRO A 45 1.72 -8.01 0.67
N ASP A 46 2.44 -6.94 1.01
CA ASP A 46 1.87 -5.59 1.10
C ASP A 46 1.36 -5.10 -0.26
N TYR A 47 2.08 -5.39 -1.35
CA TYR A 47 1.67 -5.04 -2.71
C TYR A 47 0.45 -5.86 -3.16
N THR A 48 0.47 -7.17 -2.92
CA THR A 48 -0.68 -8.03 -3.23
C THR A 48 -1.94 -7.59 -2.48
N ALA A 49 -1.80 -7.26 -1.19
CA ALA A 49 -2.90 -6.72 -0.39
C ALA A 49 -3.38 -5.37 -0.92
N ALA A 50 -2.48 -4.49 -1.36
CA ALA A 50 -2.84 -3.22 -2.00
C ALA A 50 -3.61 -3.42 -3.31
N VAL A 51 -3.16 -4.35 -4.18
CA VAL A 51 -3.85 -4.71 -5.42
C VAL A 51 -5.27 -5.24 -5.13
N ALA A 52 -5.42 -6.09 -4.12
CA ALA A 52 -6.73 -6.59 -3.72
C ALA A 52 -7.65 -5.47 -3.22
N ALA A 53 -7.12 -4.55 -2.40
CA ALA A 53 -7.86 -3.40 -1.88
C ALA A 53 -8.33 -2.46 -3.01
N VAL A 54 -7.46 -2.06 -3.93
CA VAL A 54 -7.85 -1.16 -5.03
C VAL A 54 -8.87 -1.79 -5.96
N ARG A 55 -8.79 -3.11 -6.23
CA ARG A 55 -9.82 -3.82 -7.01
C ARG A 55 -11.16 -3.87 -6.28
N ARG A 56 -11.15 -3.99 -4.95
CA ARG A 56 -12.37 -4.12 -4.14
C ARG A 56 -13.11 -2.80 -3.94
N PHE A 57 -12.38 -1.69 -3.87
CA PHE A 57 -12.91 -0.36 -3.57
C PHE A 57 -12.84 0.62 -4.76
N ASP A 58 -12.44 0.15 -5.94
CA ASP A 58 -12.27 0.96 -7.14
C ASP A 58 -11.28 2.13 -6.90
N GLY A 59 -10.13 1.78 -6.33
CA GLY A 59 -9.05 2.72 -6.00
C GLY A 59 -7.86 2.62 -6.95
N GLU A 60 -6.78 3.29 -6.59
CA GLU A 60 -5.52 3.31 -7.32
C GLU A 60 -4.31 3.19 -6.38
N ILE A 61 -3.22 2.59 -6.84
CA ILE A 61 -1.94 2.56 -6.12
C ILE A 61 -1.17 3.82 -6.52
N VAL A 62 -0.80 4.65 -5.55
CA VAL A 62 -0.16 5.96 -5.79
C VAL A 62 1.33 5.98 -5.42
N ALA A 63 1.80 5.06 -4.58
CA ALA A 63 3.22 4.88 -4.31
C ALA A 63 3.53 3.45 -3.85
N VAL A 64 4.70 2.95 -4.22
CA VAL A 64 5.25 1.66 -3.77
C VAL A 64 6.68 1.92 -3.33
N ASP A 65 6.98 1.71 -2.06
CA ASP A 65 8.34 1.86 -1.54
C ASP A 65 9.21 0.73 -2.08
N GLY A 66 10.31 1.09 -2.75
CA GLY A 66 11.15 0.18 -3.55
C GLY A 66 11.16 0.51 -5.05
N ALA A 67 10.17 1.27 -5.55
CA ALA A 67 10.30 2.00 -6.80
C ALA A 67 10.76 3.42 -6.43
N GLY A 68 12.03 3.73 -6.68
CA GLY A 68 12.54 5.09 -6.54
C GLY A 68 11.56 6.06 -7.20
N ASP A 69 11.22 7.14 -6.50
CA ASP A 69 10.37 8.17 -7.05
C ASP A 69 10.97 8.60 -8.40
N PRO A 70 10.26 8.47 -9.55
CA PRO A 70 10.82 8.87 -10.84
C PRO A 70 11.04 10.40 -10.95
N SER A 71 10.67 11.15 -9.90
CA SER A 71 10.82 12.59 -9.74
C SER A 71 11.88 12.97 -8.72
N GLU A 72 12.49 12.02 -8.01
CA GLU A 72 13.73 12.27 -7.27
C GLU A 72 14.88 12.20 -8.28
N PRO A 73 15.58 13.31 -8.58
CA PRO A 73 16.79 13.23 -9.37
C PRO A 73 17.79 12.35 -8.61
N ASP A 74 18.38 11.39 -9.32
CA ASP A 74 19.52 10.58 -8.87
C ASP A 74 20.62 11.54 -8.35
N GLU A 75 20.63 11.83 -7.04
CA GLU A 75 21.66 12.67 -6.39
C GLU A 75 22.98 11.89 -6.18
N GLU A 76 23.29 10.92 -7.05
CA GLU A 76 24.64 10.34 -7.19
C GLU A 76 25.29 10.79 -8.50
N ALA A 77 25.37 12.11 -8.67
CA ALA A 77 26.45 12.72 -9.42
C ALA A 77 27.17 13.70 -8.49
N ILE A 78 28.50 13.58 -8.43
CA ILE A 78 29.49 14.43 -7.75
C ILE A 78 29.95 13.86 -6.39
N TYR A 79 31.04 13.08 -6.38
CA TYR A 79 32.42 13.60 -6.41
C TYR A 79 33.44 12.50 -6.77
#